data_AF-A0A2D6X2S3-F1
#
_entry.id   AF-A0A2D6X2S3-F1
#
_cell.length_a   1.000
_cell.length_b   1.000
_cell.length_c   1.000
_cell.angle_alpha   90.00
_cell.angle_beta   90.00
_cell.angle_gamma   90.00
#
_symmetry.space_group_name_H-M   'P 1'
#
loop_
_entity.id
_entity.type
_entity.pdbx_description
1 polymer ?
#
loop_
_entity_poly.entity_id
_entity_poly.type
_entity_poly.pdbx_seq_one_letter_code
_entity_poly.pdbx_strand_id
1 'polypeptide(L)'
;MATDFRYANQSDLEMYYPSYSQFDTKHQVFGWITTGTSNLYLARNTGLVTLLFADGEDLGDAEANSGVVNVNGEWYYDSALDTTYYFNDASSPADLVMEAGIDNATYFDQMLVNASMELNNLLDRRYATPIPKYTQYDANTTHISSAPEYDAIIIKSTCYLCAANLLRTNNNQEDADYYNNLVSNMDGSGLIDRLNKGEYKLSFEVDADDSQGKPRAITKSGSMDIIETGGAYSGQAFDLLRITCTTTGAYGVAIVKVEYYGSDKLFGSETTDIKVTGGLQHIHGGWYCRFQGASMTQNDLWEVEVYSETRKISNAESGSIQLTRRGYGI
;
A
#
# COMPACT_ATOMS: atom_id res chain seq x y z
N MET A 1 -19.79 8.14 2.93
CA MET A 1 -18.97 6.93 2.74
C MET A 1 -17.64 7.16 3.45
N ALA A 2 -17.10 6.14 4.10
CA ALA A 2 -15.82 6.27 4.79
C ALA A 2 -14.73 6.51 3.75
N THR A 3 -14.06 7.66 3.90
CA THR A 3 -12.67 8.04 3.54
C THR A 3 -12.00 7.29 2.39
N ASP A 4 -11.42 8.04 1.44
CA ASP A 4 -10.55 7.64 0.30
C ASP A 4 -9.35 6.71 0.63
N PHE A 5 -9.30 6.20 1.85
CA PHE A 5 -8.29 5.30 2.35
C PHE A 5 -8.46 3.89 1.81
N ARG A 6 -7.47 3.46 1.01
CA ARG A 6 -7.31 2.09 0.52
C ARG A 6 -5.86 1.65 0.60
N TYR A 7 -5.64 0.38 0.91
CA TYR A 7 -4.31 -0.24 0.92
C TYR A 7 -3.82 -0.69 -0.46
N ALA A 8 -4.74 -0.89 -1.41
CA ALA A 8 -4.44 -1.35 -2.75
C ALA A 8 -5.24 -0.53 -3.78
N ASN A 9 -4.76 -0.48 -5.02
CA ASN A 9 -5.45 0.12 -6.16
C ASN A 9 -6.04 -0.95 -7.08
N GLN A 10 -6.86 -0.54 -8.04
CA GLN A 10 -7.45 -1.46 -9.03
C GLN A 10 -6.39 -2.20 -9.86
N SER A 11 -5.24 -1.57 -10.16
CA SER A 11 -4.12 -2.24 -10.83
C SER A 11 -3.54 -3.41 -10.03
N ASP A 12 -3.53 -3.28 -8.70
CA ASP A 12 -3.06 -4.34 -7.81
C ASP A 12 -4.10 -5.47 -7.73
N LEU A 13 -5.39 -5.11 -7.75
CA LEU A 13 -6.49 -6.08 -7.81
C LEU A 13 -6.44 -6.89 -9.10
N GLU A 14 -6.19 -6.25 -10.25
CA GLU A 14 -6.04 -6.92 -11.55
C GLU A 14 -4.89 -7.94 -11.53
N MET A 15 -3.77 -7.61 -10.87
CA MET A 15 -2.64 -8.52 -10.76
C MET A 15 -2.97 -9.79 -9.97
N TYR A 16 -3.76 -9.69 -8.90
CA TYR A 16 -4.07 -10.83 -8.02
C TYR A 16 -5.37 -11.56 -8.38
N TYR A 17 -6.30 -10.87 -9.05
CA TYR A 17 -7.57 -11.42 -9.50
C TYR A 17 -7.98 -10.79 -10.85
N PRO A 18 -7.41 -11.29 -11.98
CA PRO A 18 -7.56 -10.65 -13.29
C PRO A 18 -9.00 -10.60 -13.83
N SER A 19 -9.87 -11.51 -13.38
CA SER A 19 -11.27 -11.58 -13.82
C SER A 19 -12.21 -10.61 -13.08
N TYR A 20 -11.68 -9.69 -12.25
CA TYR A 20 -12.50 -8.78 -11.47
C TYR A 20 -13.43 -7.91 -12.33
N SER A 21 -13.00 -7.54 -13.55
CA SER A 21 -13.78 -6.70 -14.47
C SER A 21 -15.09 -7.33 -14.93
N GLN A 22 -15.26 -8.65 -14.78
CA GLN A 22 -16.50 -9.36 -15.12
C GLN A 22 -17.64 -9.07 -14.13
N PHE A 23 -17.33 -8.50 -12.96
CA PHE A 23 -18.31 -8.19 -11.91
C PHE A 23 -18.90 -6.79 -12.06
N ASP A 24 -19.09 -6.35 -13.30
CA ASP A 24 -19.80 -5.12 -13.60
C ASP A 24 -21.25 -5.21 -13.08
N THR A 25 -21.69 -4.18 -12.38
CA THR A 25 -23.01 -4.15 -11.73
C THR A 25 -24.06 -3.42 -12.58
N LYS A 26 -23.67 -2.90 -13.75
CA LYS A 26 -24.61 -2.30 -14.70
C LYS A 26 -25.60 -3.35 -15.21
N HIS A 27 -26.86 -2.93 -15.32
CA HIS A 27 -27.95 -3.74 -15.85
C HIS A 27 -28.65 -2.98 -16.97
N GLN A 28 -29.17 -3.71 -17.97
CA GLN A 28 -29.90 -3.10 -19.07
C GLN A 28 -31.28 -2.61 -18.64
N VAL A 29 -31.65 -1.41 -19.07
CA VAL A 29 -32.95 -0.79 -18.85
C VAL A 29 -33.84 -1.04 -20.06
N PHE A 30 -34.94 -1.77 -19.85
CA PHE A 30 -35.88 -2.14 -20.90
C PHE A 30 -37.21 -1.38 -20.79
N GLY A 31 -38.03 -1.46 -21.85
CA GLY A 31 -39.43 -1.01 -21.81
C GLY A 31 -39.61 0.50 -22.04
N TRP A 32 -38.70 1.13 -22.77
CA TRP A 32 -38.80 2.53 -23.15
C TRP A 32 -40.03 2.80 -24.02
N ILE A 33 -40.86 3.76 -23.60
CA ILE A 33 -42.02 4.25 -24.33
C ILE A 33 -41.96 5.77 -24.46
N THR A 34 -42.56 6.32 -25.50
CA THR A 34 -42.68 7.77 -25.64
C THR A 34 -43.63 8.33 -24.57
N THR A 35 -43.28 9.49 -24.03
CA THR A 35 -44.21 10.29 -23.25
C THR A 35 -45.18 11.03 -24.18
N GLY A 36 -46.17 11.73 -23.62
CA GLY A 36 -46.99 12.68 -24.37
C GLY A 36 -46.23 13.92 -24.87
N THR A 37 -44.94 14.04 -24.54
CA THR A 37 -44.03 15.11 -24.95
C THR A 37 -43.08 14.59 -26.04
N SER A 38 -42.80 15.41 -27.06
CA SER A 38 -41.89 15.01 -28.15
C SER A 38 -40.49 14.70 -27.61
N ASN A 39 -39.87 13.63 -28.11
CA ASN A 39 -38.48 13.24 -27.85
C ASN A 39 -38.14 12.91 -26.38
N LEU A 40 -39.14 12.87 -25.51
CA LEU A 40 -39.02 12.45 -24.12
C LEU A 40 -39.57 11.04 -23.97
N TYR A 41 -38.73 10.15 -23.47
CA TYR A 41 -39.03 8.74 -23.26
C TYR A 41 -39.10 8.43 -21.77
N LEU A 42 -39.85 7.40 -21.40
CA LEU A 42 -39.91 6.88 -20.05
C LEU A 42 -39.80 5.35 -20.07
N ALA A 43 -39.13 4.78 -19.09
CA ALA A 43 -39.15 3.36 -18.77
C ALA A 43 -39.70 3.19 -17.35
N ARG A 44 -40.64 2.25 -17.14
CA ARG A 44 -41.29 2.00 -15.85
C ARG A 44 -40.77 0.73 -15.21
N ASN A 45 -40.78 0.68 -13.88
CA ASN A 45 -40.26 -0.43 -13.07
C ASN A 45 -38.80 -0.73 -13.42
N THR A 46 -37.98 0.31 -13.51
CA THR A 46 -36.57 0.21 -13.89
C THR A 46 -35.69 -0.24 -12.72
N GLY A 47 -36.20 -0.21 -11.49
CA GLY A 47 -35.39 -0.36 -10.30
C GLY A 47 -34.58 0.91 -10.02
N LEU A 48 -33.70 0.85 -9.02
CA LEU A 48 -32.91 2.01 -8.63
C LEU A 48 -31.92 2.40 -9.74
N VAL A 49 -32.09 3.58 -10.32
CA VAL A 49 -31.15 4.16 -11.28
C VAL A 49 -30.36 5.28 -10.62
N THR A 50 -29.07 5.03 -10.35
CA THR A 50 -28.13 6.02 -9.78
C THR A 50 -27.31 6.75 -10.83
N LEU A 51 -26.99 6.07 -11.93
CA LEU A 51 -26.39 6.61 -13.15
C LEU A 51 -27.03 5.90 -14.35
N LEU A 52 -27.14 6.61 -15.47
CA LEU A 52 -27.67 6.10 -16.73
C LEU A 52 -26.59 6.19 -17.82
N PHE A 53 -26.48 5.14 -18.61
CA PHE A 53 -25.53 5.01 -19.72
C PHE A 53 -26.29 4.75 -21.02
N ALA A 54 -25.83 5.34 -22.12
CA ALA A 54 -26.37 5.11 -23.46
C ALA A 54 -25.24 4.72 -24.42
N ASP A 55 -25.34 3.53 -25.03
CA ASP A 55 -24.30 2.95 -25.90
C ASP A 55 -22.90 2.93 -25.25
N GLY A 56 -22.85 2.77 -23.92
CA GLY A 56 -21.63 2.74 -23.13
C GLY A 56 -21.11 4.11 -22.67
N GLU A 57 -21.73 5.22 -23.10
CA GLU A 57 -21.39 6.56 -22.64
C GLU A 57 -22.13 6.91 -21.35
N ASP A 58 -21.41 7.45 -20.38
CA ASP A 58 -21.96 7.99 -19.13
C ASP A 58 -22.71 9.31 -19.42
N LEU A 59 -24.00 9.36 -19.08
CA LEU A 59 -24.84 10.55 -19.30
C LEU A 59 -24.69 11.62 -18.19
N GLY A 60 -23.88 11.37 -17.17
CA GLY A 60 -23.61 12.28 -16.07
C GLY A 60 -24.74 12.32 -15.03
N ASP A 61 -24.78 13.42 -14.28
CA ASP A 61 -25.73 13.60 -13.17
C ASP A 61 -27.17 13.68 -13.66
N ALA A 62 -28.09 13.08 -12.88
CA ALA A 62 -29.52 13.19 -13.12
C ALA A 62 -30.02 14.63 -12.97
N GLU A 63 -30.96 15.00 -13.81
CA GLU A 63 -31.69 16.25 -13.68
C GLU A 63 -32.57 16.30 -12.43
N ALA A 64 -32.98 17.50 -12.02
CA ALA A 64 -33.74 17.67 -10.78
C ALA A 64 -35.16 17.09 -10.83
N ASN A 65 -35.77 17.00 -12.02
CA ASN A 65 -37.11 16.44 -12.25
C ASN A 65 -37.38 16.21 -13.75
N SER A 66 -38.43 15.44 -14.07
CA SER A 66 -38.80 15.11 -15.45
C SER A 66 -39.18 16.33 -16.33
N GLY A 67 -39.54 17.47 -15.73
CA GLY A 67 -39.93 18.67 -16.46
C GLY A 67 -38.74 19.47 -17.01
N VAL A 68 -37.53 19.23 -16.49
CA VAL A 68 -36.30 19.89 -16.97
C VAL A 68 -35.47 19.01 -17.90
N VAL A 69 -35.81 17.72 -18.04
CA VAL A 69 -35.22 16.79 -19.03
C VAL A 69 -35.70 17.15 -20.43
N ASN A 70 -34.96 18.04 -21.10
CA ASN A 70 -35.33 18.66 -22.38
C ASN A 70 -34.19 18.81 -23.40
N VAL A 71 -32.97 18.38 -23.04
CA VAL A 71 -31.80 18.33 -23.94
C VAL A 71 -31.33 16.89 -24.13
N ASN A 72 -30.75 16.60 -25.29
CA ASN A 72 -30.19 15.27 -25.58
C ASN A 72 -29.17 14.85 -24.52
N GLY A 73 -29.37 13.65 -23.99
CA GLY A 73 -28.50 13.09 -22.95
C GLY A 73 -28.98 13.37 -21.52
N GLU A 74 -29.94 14.27 -21.33
CA GLU A 74 -30.52 14.50 -20.00
C GLU A 74 -31.43 13.35 -19.59
N TRP A 75 -31.41 13.03 -18.30
CA TRP A 75 -32.18 11.95 -17.73
C TRP A 75 -32.60 12.27 -16.29
N TYR A 76 -33.64 11.59 -15.80
CA TYR A 76 -34.11 11.71 -14.43
C TYR A 76 -34.72 10.40 -13.93
N TYR A 77 -34.42 10.00 -12.71
CA TYR A 77 -35.08 8.88 -12.04
C TYR A 77 -36.07 9.37 -10.98
N ASP A 78 -37.34 9.03 -11.15
CA ASP A 78 -38.39 9.27 -10.16
C ASP A 78 -38.51 8.06 -9.23
N SER A 79 -38.01 8.19 -8.00
CA SER A 79 -38.04 7.13 -7.00
C SER A 79 -39.45 6.86 -6.43
N ALA A 80 -40.40 7.77 -6.57
CA ALA A 80 -41.78 7.56 -6.10
C ALA A 80 -42.59 6.73 -7.10
N LEU A 81 -42.28 6.84 -8.39
CA LEU A 81 -42.96 6.14 -9.48
C LEU A 81 -42.15 4.98 -10.06
N ASP A 82 -40.92 4.77 -9.58
CA ASP A 82 -39.95 3.82 -10.12
C ASP A 82 -39.85 3.92 -11.65
N THR A 83 -39.59 5.14 -12.13
CA THR A 83 -39.62 5.47 -13.55
C THR A 83 -38.41 6.32 -13.94
N THR A 84 -37.72 5.90 -14.99
CA THR A 84 -36.60 6.65 -15.57
C THR A 84 -37.06 7.41 -16.81
N TYR A 85 -36.76 8.70 -16.86
CA TYR A 85 -37.00 9.59 -17.99
C TYR A 85 -35.70 9.87 -18.72
N TYR A 86 -35.76 9.96 -20.05
CA TYR A 86 -34.61 10.23 -20.90
C TYR A 86 -35.03 11.04 -22.12
N PHE A 87 -34.27 12.08 -22.47
CA PHE A 87 -34.53 12.89 -23.66
C PHE A 87 -33.48 12.62 -24.74
N ASN A 88 -33.96 12.34 -25.95
CA ASN A 88 -33.14 12.22 -27.14
C ASN A 88 -33.98 12.50 -28.40
N ASP A 89 -33.56 13.46 -29.22
CA ASP A 89 -34.22 13.81 -30.49
C ASP A 89 -33.66 13.09 -31.73
N ALA A 90 -32.53 12.40 -31.60
CA ALA A 90 -31.82 11.77 -32.70
C ALA A 90 -32.21 10.29 -32.88
N SER A 91 -32.44 9.59 -31.78
CA SER A 91 -32.72 8.15 -31.75
C SER A 91 -33.65 7.78 -30.61
N SER A 92 -34.40 6.69 -30.80
CA SER A 92 -35.19 6.09 -29.73
C SER A 92 -34.26 5.33 -28.79
N PRO A 93 -34.39 5.47 -27.45
CA PRO A 93 -33.65 4.65 -26.49
C PRO A 93 -33.96 3.15 -26.59
N ALA A 94 -35.03 2.75 -27.30
CA ALA A 94 -35.29 1.35 -27.62
C ALA A 94 -34.31 0.79 -28.68
N ASP A 95 -33.66 1.67 -29.46
CA ASP A 95 -32.66 1.31 -30.46
C ASP A 95 -31.22 1.44 -29.92
N LEU A 96 -31.06 1.94 -28.70
CA LEU A 96 -29.78 2.13 -28.00
C LEU A 96 -29.59 1.07 -26.92
N VAL A 97 -28.34 0.80 -26.55
CA VAL A 97 -28.02 0.00 -25.36
C VAL A 97 -28.10 0.92 -24.14
N MET A 98 -29.26 0.91 -23.48
CA MET A 98 -29.49 1.69 -22.26
C MET A 98 -29.15 0.84 -21.03
N GLU A 99 -28.23 1.30 -20.21
CA GLU A 99 -27.78 0.60 -19.00
C GLU A 99 -27.86 1.53 -17.79
N ALA A 100 -28.20 0.99 -16.63
CA ALA A 100 -28.23 1.71 -15.36
C ALA A 100 -27.36 1.02 -14.33
N GLY A 101 -26.76 1.80 -13.45
CA GLY A 101 -25.94 1.25 -12.36
C GLY A 101 -25.02 2.29 -11.76
N ILE A 102 -23.85 1.83 -11.33
CA ILE A 102 -22.75 2.66 -10.84
C ILE A 102 -21.58 2.54 -11.81
N ASP A 103 -20.77 3.59 -11.91
CA ASP A 103 -19.50 3.51 -12.63
C ASP A 103 -18.60 2.41 -12.03
N ASN A 104 -17.94 1.66 -12.92
CA ASN A 104 -17.20 0.46 -12.55
C ASN A 104 -15.96 0.79 -11.71
N ALA A 105 -15.26 1.88 -12.05
CA ALA A 105 -14.10 2.31 -11.28
C ALA A 105 -14.51 2.75 -9.88
N THR A 106 -15.61 3.50 -9.77
CA THR A 106 -16.17 3.94 -8.49
C THR A 106 -16.60 2.76 -7.62
N TYR A 107 -17.24 1.75 -8.22
CA TYR A 107 -17.65 0.53 -7.51
C TYR A 107 -16.45 -0.24 -6.94
N PHE A 108 -15.42 -0.52 -7.75
CA PHE A 108 -14.26 -1.26 -7.29
C PHE A 108 -13.43 -0.49 -6.26
N ASP A 109 -13.31 0.83 -6.42
CA ASP A 109 -12.66 1.67 -5.41
C ASP A 109 -13.38 1.57 -4.06
N GLN A 110 -14.70 1.60 -4.04
CA GLN A 110 -15.47 1.44 -2.80
C GLN A 110 -15.34 0.02 -2.21
N MET A 111 -15.25 -1.02 -3.04
CA MET A 111 -14.99 -2.39 -2.57
C MET A 111 -13.61 -2.55 -1.95
N LEU A 112 -12.58 -1.90 -2.53
CA LEU A 112 -11.23 -1.87 -1.96
C LEU A 112 -11.17 -1.11 -0.64
N VAL A 113 -11.92 -0.01 -0.49
CA VAL A 113 -12.05 0.71 0.79
C VAL A 113 -12.69 -0.20 1.85
N ASN A 114 -13.78 -0.89 1.51
CA ASN A 114 -14.44 -1.82 2.43
C ASN A 114 -13.51 -2.96 2.86
N ALA A 115 -12.79 -3.56 1.91
CA ALA A 115 -11.80 -4.60 2.18
C ALA A 115 -10.63 -4.09 3.05
N SER A 116 -10.20 -2.84 2.84
CA SER A 116 -9.15 -2.22 3.66
C SER A 116 -9.61 -2.01 5.10
N MET A 117 -10.88 -1.63 5.31
CA MET A 117 -11.47 -1.50 6.63
C MET A 117 -11.70 -2.84 7.31
N GLU A 118 -12.06 -3.88 6.57
CA GLU A 118 -12.13 -5.26 7.06
C GLU A 118 -10.74 -5.74 7.51
N LEU A 119 -9.71 -5.50 6.70
CA LEU A 119 -8.33 -5.83 7.04
C LEU A 119 -7.88 -5.16 8.35
N ASN A 120 -8.22 -3.88 8.54
CA ASN A 120 -7.92 -3.18 9.80
C ASN A 120 -8.51 -3.85 11.03
N ASN A 121 -9.67 -4.51 10.91
CA ASN A 121 -10.29 -5.22 12.02
C ASN A 121 -9.65 -6.60 12.29
N LEU A 122 -8.98 -7.19 11.28
CA LEU A 122 -8.28 -8.47 11.40
C LEU A 122 -6.87 -8.34 11.99
N LEU A 123 -6.26 -7.16 11.87
CA LEU A 123 -4.94 -6.88 12.41
C LEU A 123 -4.96 -6.85 13.95
N ASP A 124 -3.93 -7.41 14.59
CA ASP A 124 -3.74 -7.29 16.04
C ASP A 124 -3.57 -5.81 16.43
N ARG A 125 -3.98 -5.46 17.66
CA ARG A 125 -3.89 -4.11 18.24
C ARG A 125 -2.48 -3.54 18.22
N ARG A 126 -1.45 -4.39 18.08
CA ARG A 126 -0.03 -4.00 18.02
C ARG A 126 0.23 -3.08 16.83
N TYR A 127 -0.51 -3.27 15.75
CA TYR A 127 -0.39 -2.46 14.55
C TYR A 127 -1.21 -1.18 14.69
N ALA A 128 -0.62 -0.05 14.32
CA ALA A 128 -1.38 1.16 14.12
C ALA A 128 -2.35 0.95 12.95
N THR A 129 -3.62 1.27 13.15
CA THR A 129 -4.64 1.26 12.09
C THR A 129 -5.04 2.71 11.80
N PRO A 130 -4.87 3.20 10.56
CA PRO A 130 -4.27 2.51 9.40
C PRO A 130 -2.75 2.30 9.51
N ILE A 131 -2.24 1.24 8.86
CA ILE A 131 -0.80 0.96 8.78
C ILE A 131 -0.11 2.12 8.05
N PRO A 132 1.04 2.64 8.55
CA PRO A 132 1.77 3.68 7.85
C PRO A 132 2.42 3.15 6.57
N LYS A 133 2.56 4.00 5.56
CA LYS A 133 3.38 3.68 4.38
C LYS A 133 4.86 3.76 4.72
N TYR A 134 5.66 2.89 4.13
CA TYR A 134 7.10 2.88 4.27
C TYR A 134 7.77 2.82 2.91
N THR A 135 8.94 3.44 2.81
CA THR A 135 9.75 3.37 1.60
C THR A 135 10.42 2.01 1.54
N GLN A 136 10.02 1.20 0.57
CA GLN A 136 10.64 -0.10 0.31
C GLN A 136 11.70 0.08 -0.75
N TYR A 137 12.91 -0.40 -0.47
CA TYR A 137 14.03 -0.26 -1.38
C TYR A 137 14.34 -1.61 -2.00
N ASP A 138 14.21 -1.68 -3.32
CA ASP A 138 14.88 -2.72 -4.10
C ASP A 138 16.38 -2.41 -4.16
N ALA A 139 17.21 -3.38 -3.80
CA ALA A 139 18.66 -3.28 -3.84
C ALA A 139 19.21 -3.08 -5.27
N ASN A 140 18.43 -3.40 -6.30
CA ASN A 140 18.88 -3.41 -7.70
C ASN A 140 18.37 -2.26 -8.58
N THR A 141 17.55 -1.35 -8.05
CA THR A 141 16.97 -0.26 -8.85
C THR A 141 17.58 1.09 -8.49
N THR A 142 18.06 1.84 -9.49
CA THR A 142 18.57 3.21 -9.32
C THR A 142 17.43 4.15 -8.92
N HIS A 143 17.40 4.60 -7.66
CA HIS A 143 16.28 5.36 -7.10
C HIS A 143 16.37 6.86 -7.43
N ILE A 144 15.39 7.40 -8.17
CA ILE A 144 15.24 8.85 -8.43
C ILE A 144 14.20 9.49 -7.47
N SER A 145 13.22 8.72 -6.98
CA SER A 145 12.42 9.04 -5.79
C SER A 145 11.62 7.79 -5.38
N SER A 146 11.82 7.27 -4.17
CA SER A 146 11.02 6.16 -3.66
C SER A 146 9.79 6.74 -2.96
N ALA A 147 8.62 6.62 -3.58
CA ALA A 147 7.37 6.96 -2.92
C ALA A 147 7.14 5.98 -1.74
N PRO A 148 6.60 6.43 -0.60
CA PRO A 148 6.16 5.52 0.44
C PRO A 148 5.05 4.60 -0.10
N GLU A 149 5.20 3.30 0.10
CA GLU A 149 4.27 2.25 -0.35
C GLU A 149 3.84 1.39 0.84
N TYR A 150 2.76 0.62 0.67
CA TYR A 150 2.37 -0.39 1.65
C TYR A 150 3.12 -1.69 1.39
N ASP A 151 3.35 -2.47 2.44
CA ASP A 151 3.95 -3.80 2.30
C ASP A 151 3.10 -4.70 1.39
N ALA A 152 3.78 -5.45 0.52
CA ALA A 152 3.14 -6.32 -0.46
C ALA A 152 2.16 -7.33 0.18
N ILE A 153 2.42 -7.75 1.43
CA ILE A 153 1.52 -8.63 2.19
C ILE A 153 0.19 -7.92 2.51
N ILE A 154 0.22 -6.63 2.82
CA ILE A 154 -0.96 -5.80 3.10
C ILE A 154 -1.75 -5.55 1.81
N ILE A 155 -1.06 -5.20 0.72
CA ILE A 155 -1.66 -5.02 -0.62
C ILE A 155 -2.36 -6.32 -1.04
N LYS A 156 -1.64 -7.45 -1.01
CA LYS A 156 -2.14 -8.76 -1.42
C LYS A 156 -3.33 -9.22 -0.57
N SER A 157 -3.26 -9.07 0.75
CA SER A 157 -4.35 -9.42 1.65
C SER A 157 -5.61 -8.58 1.39
N THR A 158 -5.44 -7.29 1.10
CA THR A 158 -6.56 -6.39 0.73
C THR A 158 -7.21 -6.84 -0.58
N CYS A 159 -6.42 -7.19 -1.61
CA CYS A 159 -6.94 -7.67 -2.88
C CYS A 159 -7.71 -8.99 -2.73
N TYR A 160 -7.23 -9.92 -1.89
CA TYR A 160 -7.95 -11.19 -1.65
C TYR A 160 -9.25 -11.00 -0.87
N LEU A 161 -9.30 -10.11 0.13
CA LEU A 161 -10.56 -9.76 0.79
C LEU A 161 -11.54 -9.09 -0.19
N CYS A 162 -11.05 -8.20 -1.04
CA CYS A 162 -11.86 -7.57 -2.08
C CYS A 162 -12.45 -8.61 -3.04
N ALA A 163 -11.62 -9.53 -3.54
CA ALA A 163 -12.06 -10.63 -4.41
C ALA A 163 -13.11 -11.53 -3.72
N ALA A 164 -12.91 -11.87 -2.44
CA ALA A 164 -13.88 -12.65 -1.68
C ALA A 164 -15.24 -11.94 -1.56
N ASN A 165 -15.24 -10.62 -1.31
CA ASN A 165 -16.47 -9.83 -1.20
C ASN A 165 -17.19 -9.68 -2.56
N LEU A 166 -16.45 -9.55 -3.66
CA LEU A 166 -17.01 -9.55 -5.02
C LEU A 166 -17.66 -10.89 -5.38
N LEU A 167 -17.00 -11.99 -5.05
CA LEU A 167 -17.50 -13.35 -5.33
C LEU A 167 -18.75 -13.70 -4.52
N ARG A 168 -18.82 -13.28 -3.24
CA ARG A 168 -20.02 -13.42 -2.40
C ARG A 168 -21.24 -12.73 -3.00
N THR A 169 -21.02 -11.56 -3.59
CA THR A 169 -22.10 -10.78 -4.23
C THR A 169 -22.68 -11.52 -5.45
N ASN A 170 -21.90 -12.40 -6.08
CA ASN A 170 -22.28 -13.13 -7.29
C ASN A 170 -22.62 -14.61 -7.03
N ASN A 171 -22.99 -14.96 -5.79
CA ASN A 171 -23.37 -16.31 -5.37
C ASN A 171 -22.29 -17.39 -5.62
N ASN A 172 -21.02 -17.01 -5.79
CA ASN A 172 -19.92 -17.95 -5.90
C ASN A 172 -19.23 -18.11 -4.53
N GLN A 173 -19.94 -18.76 -3.60
CA GLN A 173 -19.54 -18.85 -2.20
C GLN A 173 -18.27 -19.69 -2.01
N GLU A 174 -18.09 -20.75 -2.80
CA GLU A 174 -16.93 -21.66 -2.66
C GLU A 174 -15.61 -20.96 -2.99
N ASP A 175 -15.56 -20.24 -4.11
CA ASP A 175 -14.38 -19.46 -4.49
C ASP A 175 -14.15 -18.29 -3.52
N ALA A 176 -15.22 -17.66 -3.04
CA ALA A 176 -15.11 -16.60 -2.04
C ALA A 176 -14.47 -17.10 -0.74
N ASP A 177 -14.88 -18.27 -0.27
CA ASP A 177 -14.32 -18.87 0.94
C ASP A 177 -12.87 -19.29 0.72
N TYR A 178 -12.49 -19.74 -0.48
CA TYR A 178 -11.08 -19.97 -0.83
C TYR A 178 -10.23 -18.70 -0.66
N TYR A 179 -10.63 -17.58 -1.27
CA TYR A 179 -9.87 -16.33 -1.15
C TYR A 179 -9.85 -15.77 0.28
N ASN A 180 -10.96 -15.90 1.01
CA ASN A 180 -11.00 -15.49 2.42
C ASN A 180 -10.05 -16.35 3.28
N ASN A 181 -10.03 -17.67 3.06
CA ASN A 181 -9.15 -18.60 3.78
C ASN A 181 -7.65 -18.36 3.53
N LEU A 182 -7.29 -17.74 2.39
CA LEU A 182 -5.90 -17.30 2.15
C LEU A 182 -5.50 -16.12 3.04
N VAL A 183 -6.46 -15.31 3.50
CA VAL A 183 -6.22 -14.13 4.34
C VAL A 183 -6.30 -14.50 5.82
N SER A 184 -7.40 -15.11 6.24
CA SER A 184 -7.60 -15.59 7.61
C SER A 184 -8.43 -16.87 7.61
N ASN A 185 -8.04 -17.84 8.44
CA ASN A 185 -8.74 -19.11 8.58
C ASN A 185 -8.70 -19.64 10.02
N MET A 186 -9.53 -20.64 10.32
CA MET A 186 -9.60 -21.21 11.67
C MET A 186 -8.29 -21.89 12.11
N ASP A 187 -7.46 -22.32 11.16
CA ASP A 187 -6.17 -22.94 11.41
C ASP A 187 -5.07 -21.89 11.71
N GLY A 188 -5.38 -20.61 11.55
CA GLY A 188 -4.45 -19.50 11.72
C GLY A 188 -3.30 -19.52 10.70
N SER A 189 -3.52 -20.07 9.52
CA SER A 189 -2.51 -20.23 8.46
C SER A 189 -2.63 -19.18 7.36
N GLY A 190 -3.62 -18.28 7.44
CA GLY A 190 -3.80 -17.17 6.51
C GLY A 190 -2.68 -16.14 6.62
N LEU A 191 -2.51 -15.31 5.58
CA LEU A 191 -1.47 -14.28 5.52
C LEU A 191 -1.50 -13.35 6.73
N ILE A 192 -2.68 -12.94 7.17
CA ILE A 192 -2.85 -12.00 8.30
C ILE A 192 -2.74 -12.70 9.63
N ASP A 193 -3.17 -13.97 9.73
CA ASP A 193 -2.96 -14.75 10.94
C ASP A 193 -1.47 -14.97 11.22
N ARG A 194 -0.69 -15.30 10.18
CA ARG A 194 0.78 -15.44 10.25
C ARG A 194 1.47 -14.12 10.58
N LEU A 195 0.97 -13.02 10.02
CA LEU A 195 1.44 -11.68 10.39
C LEU A 195 1.17 -11.39 11.88
N ASN A 196 -0.04 -11.62 12.36
CA ASN A 196 -0.41 -11.42 13.77
C ASN A 196 0.36 -12.34 14.73
N LYS A 197 0.75 -13.55 14.29
CA LYS A 197 1.63 -14.46 15.04
C LYS A 197 3.09 -14.00 15.08
N GLY A 198 3.48 -13.05 14.23
CA GLY A 198 4.86 -12.60 14.06
C GLY A 198 5.72 -13.51 13.18
N GLU A 199 5.11 -14.44 12.43
CA GLU A 199 5.82 -15.24 11.42
C GLU A 199 6.23 -14.39 10.21
N TYR A 200 5.39 -13.40 9.87
CA TYR A 200 5.70 -12.37 8.88
C TYR A 200 6.01 -11.05 9.58
N LYS A 201 6.95 -10.31 8.97
CA LYS A 201 7.43 -9.01 9.44
C LYS A 201 7.01 -7.92 8.47
N LEU A 202 6.55 -6.79 9.00
CA LEU A 202 6.37 -5.57 8.20
C LEU A 202 7.67 -4.77 8.14
N SER A 203 7.84 -3.99 7.08
CA SER A 203 9.11 -3.29 6.80
C SER A 203 9.57 -2.35 7.91
N PHE A 204 8.65 -1.86 8.73
CA PHE A 204 8.90 -0.95 9.84
C PHE A 204 9.13 -1.58 11.21
N GLU A 205 8.87 -2.89 11.35
CA GLU A 205 9.06 -3.55 12.64
C GLU A 205 10.55 -3.70 12.93
N VAL A 206 10.94 -3.50 14.19
CA VAL A 206 12.33 -3.65 14.64
C VAL A 206 12.53 -5.09 15.11
N ASP A 207 13.52 -5.79 14.55
CA ASP A 207 13.90 -7.16 14.93
C ASP A 207 15.32 -7.22 15.52
N ALA A 208 15.70 -8.35 16.12
CA ALA A 208 17.00 -8.60 16.72
C ALA A 208 18.16 -8.36 15.72
N ASP A 209 17.94 -8.67 14.44
CA ASP A 209 18.92 -8.46 13.37
C ASP A 209 19.04 -6.99 12.93
N ASP A 210 18.09 -6.11 13.30
CA ASP A 210 18.21 -4.68 13.00
C ASP A 210 19.32 -4.00 13.82
N SER A 211 19.81 -4.67 14.88
CA SER A 211 21.04 -4.29 15.60
C SER A 211 22.33 -4.51 14.79
N GLN A 212 22.26 -5.35 13.74
CA GLN A 212 23.31 -5.54 12.74
C GLN A 212 23.29 -4.46 11.65
N GLY A 213 22.35 -3.50 11.70
CA GLY A 213 22.29 -2.36 10.79
C GLY A 213 21.89 -2.69 9.36
N LYS A 214 21.13 -1.78 8.73
CA LYS A 214 20.72 -1.90 7.31
C LYS A 214 21.50 -0.90 6.45
N PRO A 215 22.56 -1.33 5.74
CA PRO A 215 23.39 -0.42 4.96
C PRO A 215 22.67 0.01 3.67
N ARG A 216 22.76 1.30 3.35
CA ARG A 216 22.22 1.94 2.16
C ARG A 216 23.34 2.71 1.46
N ALA A 217 23.65 2.39 0.22
CA ALA A 217 24.52 3.23 -0.60
C ALA A 217 23.76 4.47 -1.08
N ILE A 218 24.30 5.66 -0.86
CA ILE A 218 23.74 6.94 -1.32
C ILE A 218 24.50 7.45 -2.55
N THR A 219 25.83 7.34 -2.54
CA THR A 219 26.67 7.72 -3.68
C THR A 219 27.75 6.68 -3.81
N LYS A 220 27.84 6.05 -4.98
CA LYS A 220 28.80 4.98 -5.25
C LYS A 220 29.40 5.15 -6.63
N SER A 221 30.61 5.68 -6.67
CA SER A 221 31.45 5.80 -7.87
C SER A 221 32.52 4.70 -7.90
N GLY A 222 32.97 4.24 -6.72
CA GLY A 222 33.85 3.07 -6.59
C GLY A 222 33.13 1.73 -6.77
N SER A 223 33.90 0.66 -6.87
CA SER A 223 33.38 -0.71 -7.00
C SER A 223 33.18 -1.41 -5.65
N MET A 224 33.76 -0.88 -4.57
CA MET A 224 33.58 -1.41 -3.22
C MET A 224 32.19 -1.11 -2.67
N ASP A 225 31.58 -2.11 -2.03
CA ASP A 225 30.31 -1.99 -1.31
C ASP A 225 30.34 -2.70 0.04
N ILE A 226 29.38 -2.37 0.90
CA ILE A 226 29.15 -3.10 2.15
C ILE A 226 28.38 -4.38 1.81
N ILE A 227 28.96 -5.54 2.11
CA ILE A 227 28.36 -6.85 1.78
C ILE A 227 27.91 -7.60 3.02
N GLU A 228 28.57 -7.36 4.14
CA GLU A 228 28.28 -8.04 5.39
C GLU A 228 28.32 -7.03 6.53
N THR A 229 27.36 -7.14 7.44
CA THR A 229 27.28 -6.33 8.65
C THR A 229 27.22 -7.27 9.85
N GLY A 230 27.77 -6.84 10.97
CA GLY A 230 27.97 -7.71 12.13
C GLY A 230 28.11 -6.94 13.44
N GLY A 231 27.97 -7.66 14.55
CA GLY A 231 28.07 -7.08 15.90
C GLY A 231 26.80 -6.34 16.33
N ALA A 232 26.69 -6.05 17.63
CA ALA A 232 25.51 -5.40 18.19
C ALA A 232 25.82 -3.92 18.45
N TYR A 233 25.03 -3.03 17.83
CA TYR A 233 25.14 -1.60 18.11
C TYR A 233 24.70 -1.30 19.56
N SER A 234 25.55 -0.62 20.31
CA SER A 234 25.37 -0.30 21.75
C SER A 234 25.24 1.20 22.03
N GLY A 235 25.07 2.02 20.98
CA GLY A 235 24.91 3.47 21.10
C GLY A 235 23.46 3.89 21.41
N GLN A 236 23.00 4.95 20.74
CA GLN A 236 21.67 5.52 20.95
C GLN A 236 20.54 4.57 20.58
N ALA A 237 19.34 4.77 21.13
CA ALA A 237 18.20 3.90 20.89
C ALA A 237 17.80 3.78 19.39
N PHE A 238 18.10 4.79 18.59
CA PHE A 238 18.05 4.83 17.13
C PHE A 238 19.12 5.80 16.66
N ASP A 239 19.88 5.42 15.63
CA ASP A 239 20.88 6.29 15.01
C ASP A 239 20.99 6.01 13.50
N LEU A 240 21.41 7.02 12.75
CA LEU A 240 21.73 6.92 11.33
C LEU A 240 23.22 7.19 11.16
N LEU A 241 23.99 6.14 10.88
CA LEU A 241 25.43 6.24 10.67
C LEU A 241 25.71 6.59 9.22
N ARG A 242 26.44 7.66 8.96
CA ARG A 242 26.89 8.01 7.60
C ARG A 242 28.36 7.68 7.44
N ILE A 243 28.68 6.80 6.51
CA ILE A 243 30.04 6.39 6.17
C ILE A 243 30.45 7.12 4.90
N THR A 244 31.51 7.91 4.95
CA THR A 244 32.05 8.63 3.79
C THR A 244 33.49 8.23 3.54
N CYS A 245 33.83 7.87 2.31
CA CYS A 245 35.20 7.62 1.90
C CYS A 245 35.99 8.93 1.81
N THR A 246 37.04 9.08 2.62
CA THR A 246 37.90 10.26 2.65
C THR A 246 39.14 10.06 1.76
N THR A 247 39.69 8.84 1.74
CA THR A 247 40.88 8.47 0.96
C THR A 247 40.55 7.34 -0.01
N THR A 248 40.63 7.63 -1.31
CA THR A 248 40.50 6.65 -2.41
C THR A 248 41.53 5.54 -2.31
N GLY A 249 41.13 4.29 -2.56
CA GLY A 249 42.08 3.18 -2.62
C GLY A 249 41.45 1.79 -2.62
N ALA A 250 42.30 0.77 -2.71
CA ALA A 250 41.93 -0.63 -2.47
C ALA A 250 42.06 -0.98 -0.97
N TYR A 251 41.96 -2.26 -0.63
CA TYR A 251 42.17 -2.74 0.74
C TYR A 251 43.55 -2.34 1.26
N GLY A 252 43.62 -1.91 2.51
CA GLY A 252 44.83 -1.43 3.17
C GLY A 252 45.26 -0.01 2.79
N VAL A 253 44.50 0.69 1.92
CA VAL A 253 44.77 2.09 1.54
C VAL A 253 43.55 2.96 1.73
N ALA A 254 42.35 2.47 1.38
CA ALA A 254 41.13 3.24 1.54
C ALA A 254 40.85 3.57 3.02
N ILE A 255 40.41 4.80 3.26
CA ILE A 255 40.06 5.33 4.58
C ILE A 255 38.65 5.89 4.51
N VAL A 256 37.82 5.51 5.48
CA VAL A 256 36.47 6.01 5.65
C VAL A 256 36.35 6.76 6.98
N LYS A 257 35.45 7.75 7.00
CA LYS A 257 34.97 8.37 8.22
C LYS A 257 33.51 7.99 8.46
N VAL A 258 33.08 8.02 9.72
CA VAL A 258 31.72 7.68 10.14
C VAL A 258 31.17 8.83 10.95
N GLU A 259 30.07 9.41 10.49
CA GLU A 259 29.34 10.47 11.17
C GLU A 259 28.11 9.85 11.85
N TYR A 260 27.85 10.21 13.10
CA TYR A 260 26.81 9.63 13.95
C TYR A 260 26.14 10.71 14.82
N TYR A 261 25.06 10.35 15.52
CA TYR A 261 24.39 11.28 16.42
C TYR A 261 25.31 11.72 17.57
N GLY A 262 25.45 13.03 17.74
CA GLY A 262 26.23 13.62 18.82
C GLY A 262 26.06 15.13 18.86
N SER A 263 26.43 15.76 19.97
CA SER A 263 26.27 17.22 20.16
C SER A 263 24.86 17.74 19.82
N ASP A 264 23.84 16.98 20.24
CA ASP A 264 22.41 17.25 20.02
C ASP A 264 21.98 17.37 18.54
N LYS A 265 22.77 16.81 17.60
CA LYS A 265 22.49 16.85 16.16
C LYS A 265 22.71 15.49 15.52
N LEU A 266 21.91 15.20 14.49
CA LEU A 266 22.22 14.11 13.56
C LEU A 266 23.52 14.43 12.83
N PHE A 267 24.44 13.46 12.74
CA PHE A 267 25.80 13.66 12.20
C PHE A 267 26.63 14.73 12.94
N GLY A 268 26.35 14.97 14.23
CA GLY A 268 27.05 15.99 15.02
C GLY A 268 28.35 15.50 15.67
N SER A 269 28.75 14.26 15.43
CA SER A 269 30.05 13.71 15.86
C SER A 269 30.57 12.74 14.80
N GLU A 270 31.90 12.59 14.72
CA GLU A 270 32.54 11.75 13.72
C GLU A 270 33.68 10.90 14.31
N THR A 271 33.87 9.72 13.73
CA THR A 271 35.06 8.88 13.89
C THR A 271 35.79 8.89 12.55
N THR A 272 37.03 9.36 12.55
CA THR A 272 37.86 9.44 11.34
C THR A 272 38.83 8.26 11.25
N ASP A 273 39.50 8.17 10.10
CA ASP A 273 40.68 7.33 9.91
C ASP A 273 40.46 5.81 10.03
N ILE A 274 39.25 5.34 9.71
CA ILE A 274 38.93 3.92 9.69
C ILE A 274 39.47 3.31 8.40
N LYS A 275 40.45 2.42 8.55
CA LYS A 275 41.13 1.78 7.42
C LYS A 275 40.35 0.59 6.90
N VAL A 276 40.12 0.54 5.59
CA VAL A 276 39.41 -0.56 4.94
C VAL A 276 40.36 -1.74 4.72
N THR A 277 40.11 -2.89 5.35
CA THR A 277 41.03 -4.05 5.31
C THR A 277 40.47 -5.28 4.58
N GLY A 278 39.17 -5.28 4.27
CA GLY A 278 38.48 -6.41 3.62
C GLY A 278 38.02 -7.52 4.59
N GLY A 279 38.38 -7.39 5.88
CA GLY A 279 37.80 -8.17 6.97
C GLY A 279 36.56 -7.50 7.57
N LEU A 280 35.98 -8.15 8.58
CA LEU A 280 34.90 -7.59 9.40
C LEU A 280 35.51 -6.53 10.32
N GLN A 281 35.40 -5.27 9.93
CA GLN A 281 36.07 -4.15 10.59
C GLN A 281 35.12 -3.39 11.47
N HIS A 282 35.62 -2.96 12.63
CA HIS A 282 34.86 -2.12 13.56
C HIS A 282 34.66 -0.74 12.96
N ILE A 283 33.41 -0.27 12.98
CA ILE A 283 33.03 1.03 12.46
C ILE A 283 32.72 1.97 13.63
N HIS A 284 31.70 1.63 14.42
CA HIS A 284 31.25 2.49 15.51
C HIS A 284 30.35 1.72 16.48
N GLY A 285 30.39 2.06 17.77
CA GLY A 285 29.38 1.61 18.74
C GLY A 285 29.20 0.09 18.91
N GLY A 286 30.19 -0.73 18.53
CA GLY A 286 30.08 -2.20 18.58
C GLY A 286 29.54 -2.84 17.29
N TRP A 287 29.24 -2.01 16.28
CA TRP A 287 28.89 -2.42 14.93
C TRP A 287 30.12 -2.57 14.04
N TYR A 288 30.08 -3.59 13.20
CA TYR A 288 31.12 -3.96 12.26
C TYR A 288 30.53 -4.10 10.86
N CYS A 289 31.33 -3.82 9.84
CA CYS A 289 30.95 -4.13 8.47
C CYS A 289 32.13 -4.66 7.68
N ARG A 290 31.83 -5.29 6.54
CA ARG A 290 32.81 -5.76 5.58
C ARG A 290 32.56 -5.12 4.24
N PHE A 291 33.61 -4.50 3.71
CA PHE A 291 33.61 -3.97 2.36
C PHE A 291 34.17 -5.01 1.38
N GLN A 292 33.56 -5.10 0.20
CA GLN A 292 34.06 -5.93 -0.89
C GLN A 292 33.96 -5.21 -2.24
N GLY A 293 35.03 -5.26 -3.03
CA GLY A 293 35.18 -4.70 -4.38
C GLY A 293 36.66 -4.45 -4.70
N ALA A 294 36.94 -3.78 -5.82
CA ALA A 294 38.32 -3.53 -6.25
C ALA A 294 38.91 -2.24 -5.63
N SER A 295 38.09 -1.18 -5.50
CA SER A 295 38.49 0.10 -4.91
C SER A 295 37.30 0.96 -4.49
N MET A 296 37.50 1.82 -3.49
CA MET A 296 36.63 2.95 -3.15
C MET A 296 37.10 4.22 -3.84
N THR A 297 36.15 5.08 -4.18
CA THR A 297 36.38 6.44 -4.68
C THR A 297 36.09 7.45 -3.58
N GLN A 298 36.77 8.60 -3.59
CA GLN A 298 36.49 9.70 -2.67
C GLN A 298 35.03 10.15 -2.78
N ASN A 299 34.41 10.42 -1.63
CA ASN A 299 32.98 10.76 -1.50
C ASN A 299 32.00 9.63 -1.83
N ASP A 300 32.46 8.38 -1.98
CA ASP A 300 31.54 7.24 -1.85
C ASP A 300 30.91 7.30 -0.45
N LEU A 301 29.57 7.19 -0.41
CA LEU A 301 28.76 7.47 0.75
C LEU A 301 27.71 6.39 0.98
N TRP A 302 27.67 5.90 2.21
CA TRP A 302 26.65 4.97 2.70
C TRP A 302 25.98 5.55 3.95
N GLU A 303 24.69 5.30 4.09
CA GLU A 303 23.91 5.56 5.30
C GLU A 303 23.45 4.23 5.88
N VAL A 304 23.56 4.04 7.18
CA VAL A 304 23.23 2.77 7.85
C VAL A 304 22.30 3.08 9.01
N GLU A 305 21.08 2.59 8.93
CA GLU A 305 20.14 2.67 10.05
C GLU A 305 20.49 1.59 11.07
N VAL A 306 20.69 1.98 12.33
CA VAL A 306 21.03 1.07 13.44
C VAL A 306 20.13 1.28 14.65
N TYR A 307 19.82 0.20 15.33
CA TYR A 307 19.05 0.18 16.57
C TYR A 307 19.90 -0.39 17.71
N SER A 308 19.84 0.23 18.89
CA SER A 308 20.58 -0.27 20.05
C SER A 308 20.12 -1.67 20.45
N GLU A 309 21.08 -2.52 20.83
CA GLU A 309 20.82 -3.85 21.40
C GLU A 309 19.88 -3.79 22.61
N THR A 310 19.91 -2.69 23.36
CA THR A 310 19.04 -2.49 24.53
C THR A 310 17.57 -2.27 24.16
N ARG A 311 17.27 -1.99 22.88
CA ARG A 311 15.92 -1.79 22.34
C ARG A 311 15.37 -3.05 21.65
N LYS A 312 15.91 -4.24 21.96
CA LYS A 312 15.36 -5.55 21.54
C LYS A 312 13.88 -5.67 21.94
N ILE A 313 12.98 -5.20 21.09
CA ILE A 313 11.57 -5.57 21.10
C ILE A 313 11.49 -6.76 20.14
N SER A 314 12.02 -7.92 20.56
CA SER A 314 11.86 -9.14 19.78
C SER A 314 10.36 -9.42 19.67
N ASN A 315 9.84 -9.56 18.44
CA ASN A 315 8.51 -10.09 18.18
C ASN A 315 8.52 -11.62 18.43
N ALA A 316 8.95 -12.03 19.62
CA ALA A 316 8.97 -13.44 19.99
C ALA A 316 7.52 -13.92 20.11
N GLU A 317 7.20 -15.07 19.50
CA GLU A 317 5.91 -15.77 19.62
C GLU A 317 5.45 -15.93 21.09
N SER A 318 6.40 -15.87 22.03
CA SER A 318 6.18 -15.70 23.45
C SER A 318 7.28 -14.78 24.03
N GLY A 319 7.02 -13.47 24.14
CA GLY A 319 8.02 -12.50 24.62
C GLY A 319 7.44 -11.37 25.47
N SER A 320 8.03 -11.17 26.64
CA SER A 320 7.71 -10.18 27.67
C SER A 320 7.48 -8.75 27.15
N ILE A 321 6.40 -8.12 27.61
CA ILE A 321 6.07 -6.70 27.39
C ILE A 321 7.08 -5.82 28.15
N GLN A 322 7.86 -5.01 27.44
CA GLN A 322 8.60 -3.89 28.03
C GLN A 322 7.60 -2.82 28.48
N LEU A 323 7.36 -2.74 29.80
CA LEU A 323 6.52 -1.71 30.42
C LEU A 323 7.24 -0.36 30.38
N THR A 324 6.86 0.52 29.46
CA THR A 324 7.23 1.94 29.56
C THR A 324 6.22 2.66 30.46
N ARG A 325 6.70 3.18 31.60
CA ARG A 325 5.87 3.94 32.54
C ARG A 325 5.45 5.26 31.89
N ARG A 326 4.15 5.39 31.53
CA ARG A 326 3.53 6.72 31.33
C ARG A 326 3.53 7.43 32.69
N GLY A 327 4.52 8.29 32.91
CA GLY A 327 4.51 9.23 34.02
C GLY A 327 3.43 10.27 33.78
N TYR A 328 2.29 10.15 34.47
CA TYR A 328 1.43 11.32 34.70
C TYR A 328 2.19 12.24 35.67
N GLY A 329 2.67 13.37 35.14
CA GLY A 329 3.10 14.48 35.97
C GLY A 329 1.91 15.03 36.74
N ILE A 330 2.11 15.22 38.04
CA ILE A 330 1.22 15.96 38.95
C ILE A 330 1.33 17.44 38.61
#